data_AF-A0A366CYB7-F1
#
_entry.id   AF-A0A366CYB7-F1
#
_cell.length_a   1.000
_cell.length_b   1.000
_cell.length_c   1.000
_cell.angle_alpha   90.00
_cell.angle_beta   90.00
_cell.angle_gamma   90.00
#
_symmetry.space_group_name_H-M   'P 1'
#
loop_
_entity.id
_entity.type
_entity.pdbx_description
1 polymer ?
#
loop_
_entity_poly.entity_id
_entity_poly.type
_entity_poly.pdbx_seq_one_letter_code
_entity_poly.pdbx_strand_id
1 'polypeptide(L)'
;MVGESKNLSEGITPEELHKDRTMKLISFSIKKKTFSVGEALNETGMGFSEFVTTGQAIYTLDSNVSHEMDSSEVRNWNLKPDALFGYMGLIEFEHSVKSAQQAKNIAIWSIFISGILAVGSLGTSLYSIFFN
;
A
#
# COMPACT_ATOMS: atom_id res chain seq x y z
N MET A 1 -25.01 20.35 -4.06
CA MET A 1 -24.58 19.27 -3.14
C MET A 1 -23.13 19.51 -2.83
N VAL A 2 -22.88 19.97 -1.60
CA VAL A 2 -21.55 20.28 -1.07
C VAL A 2 -20.85 18.95 -0.84
N GLY A 3 -19.90 18.62 -1.71
CA GLY A 3 -19.00 17.49 -1.48
C GLY A 3 -17.98 17.94 -0.45
N GLU A 4 -18.12 17.43 0.77
CA GLU A 4 -17.09 17.52 1.81
C GLU A 4 -15.74 17.07 1.23
N SER A 5 -14.86 18.04 0.96
CA SER A 5 -13.44 17.79 0.98
C SER A 5 -13.07 17.47 2.43
N LYS A 6 -13.20 16.21 2.82
CA LYS A 6 -12.62 15.72 4.07
C LYS A 6 -11.14 16.05 4.05
N ASN A 7 -10.79 17.01 4.90
CA ASN A 7 -9.43 17.39 5.22
C ASN A 7 -8.64 16.12 5.58
N LEU A 8 -7.70 15.74 4.70
CA LEU A 8 -6.79 14.60 4.87
C LEU A 8 -5.69 14.88 5.92
N SER A 9 -6.03 15.58 7.00
CA SER A 9 -5.13 15.83 8.14
C SER A 9 -5.80 15.52 9.49
N GLU A 10 -6.79 14.62 9.51
CA GLU A 10 -7.29 14.04 10.76
C GLU A 10 -6.40 12.85 11.17
N GLY A 11 -5.56 13.09 12.17
CA GLY A 11 -5.04 12.12 13.14
C GLY A 11 -4.69 10.73 12.62
N ILE A 12 -3.48 10.57 12.07
CA ILE A 12 -2.87 9.24 11.96
C ILE A 12 -2.78 8.67 13.38
N THR A 13 -3.47 7.56 13.62
CA THR A 13 -3.41 6.90 14.93
C THR A 13 -1.98 6.37 15.16
N PRO A 14 -1.48 6.33 16.42
CA PRO A 14 -0.13 5.83 16.69
C PRO A 14 0.12 4.42 16.13
N GLU A 15 -0.93 3.59 16.06
CA GLU A 15 -0.87 2.24 15.50
C GLU A 15 -0.68 2.24 13.98
N GLU A 16 -1.37 3.13 13.24
CA GLU A 16 -1.20 3.24 11.79
C GLU A 16 0.18 3.80 11.42
N LEU A 17 0.69 4.75 12.20
CA LEU A 17 2.03 5.28 12.02
C LEU A 17 3.10 4.20 12.22
N HIS A 18 2.94 3.38 13.26
CA HIS A 18 3.84 2.26 13.54
C HIS A 18 3.81 1.20 12.43
N LYS A 19 2.61 0.92 11.90
CA LYS A 19 2.44 0.00 10.78
C LYS A 19 3.13 0.50 9.51
N ASP A 20 2.95 1.78 9.15
CA ASP A 20 3.60 2.40 7.97
C ASP A 20 5.13 2.34 8.07
N ARG A 21 5.69 2.68 9.23
CA ARG A 21 7.15 2.61 9.47
C ARG A 21 7.69 1.19 9.42
N THR A 22 6.96 0.22 9.97
CA THR A 22 7.31 -1.20 9.89
C THR A 22 7.30 -1.69 8.44
N MET A 23 6.31 -1.29 7.65
CA MET A 23 6.26 -1.63 6.21
C MET A 23 7.41 -1.00 5.43
N LYS A 24 7.75 0.26 5.73
CA LYS A 24 8.93 0.92 5.16
C LYS A 24 10.22 0.17 5.50
N LEU A 25 10.36 -0.30 6.74
CA LEU A 25 11.51 -1.09 7.15
C LEU A 25 11.62 -2.38 6.33
N ILE A 26 10.53 -3.14 6.20
CA ILE A 26 10.52 -4.38 5.40
C ILE A 26 10.84 -4.08 3.93
N SER A 27 10.25 -3.04 3.36
CA SER A 27 10.52 -2.61 1.98
C SER A 27 11.99 -2.24 1.77
N PHE A 28 12.58 -1.52 2.73
CA PHE A 28 14.00 -1.17 2.71
C PHE A 28 14.88 -2.43 2.76
N SER A 29 14.59 -3.38 3.66
CA SER A 29 15.35 -4.62 3.78
C SER A 29 15.27 -5.52 2.55
N ILE A 30 14.15 -5.50 1.82
CA ILE A 30 14.02 -6.21 0.54
C ILE A 30 14.95 -5.58 -0.51
N LYS A 31 15.05 -4.25 -0.56
CA LYS A 31 15.92 -3.53 -1.50
C LYS A 31 17.40 -3.64 -1.14
N LYS A 32 17.72 -3.58 0.15
CA LYS A 32 19.08 -3.63 0.69
C LYS A 32 19.09 -4.58 1.88
N LYS A 33 19.66 -5.78 1.71
CA LYS A 33 19.74 -6.79 2.79
C LYS A 33 20.81 -6.46 3.84
N THR A 34 21.88 -5.78 3.44
CA THR A 34 23.03 -5.48 4.29
C THR A 34 23.06 -3.98 4.60
N PHE A 35 22.81 -3.59 5.84
CA PHE A 35 22.73 -2.19 6.26
C PHE A 35 23.01 -2.05 7.77
N SER A 36 23.29 -0.81 8.20
CA SER A 36 23.39 -0.47 9.62
C SER A 36 22.04 -0.04 10.19
N VAL A 37 21.86 -0.18 11.50
CA VAL A 37 20.63 0.28 12.16
C VAL A 37 20.44 1.78 11.94
N GLY A 38 21.51 2.58 11.96
CA GLY A 38 21.45 4.02 11.68
C GLY A 38 20.88 4.34 10.29
N GLU A 39 21.26 3.58 9.26
CA GLU A 39 20.68 3.73 7.91
C GLU A 39 19.18 3.42 7.91
N ALA A 40 18.77 2.34 8.59
CA ALA A 40 17.37 1.95 8.68
C ALA A 40 16.52 2.99 9.44
N LEU A 41 17.04 3.56 10.54
CA LEU A 41 16.36 4.60 11.31
C LEU A 41 16.18 5.87 10.47
N ASN A 42 17.20 6.26 9.68
CA ASN A 42 17.12 7.43 8.81
C ASN A 42 16.08 7.24 7.69
N GLU A 43 16.00 6.06 7.09
CA GLU A 43 15.05 5.78 6.01
C GLU A 43 13.60 5.67 6.52
N THR A 44 13.42 5.08 7.70
CA THR A 44 12.07 4.78 8.22
C THR A 44 11.52 5.87 9.13
N GLY A 45 12.38 6.75 9.66
CA GLY A 45 12.02 7.76 10.66
C GLY A 45 11.61 7.16 12.01
N MET A 46 11.97 5.90 12.28
CA MET A 46 11.70 5.24 13.55
C MET A 46 12.68 5.67 14.64
N GLY A 47 12.28 5.50 15.90
CA GLY A 47 13.20 5.57 17.02
C GLY A 47 14.02 4.28 17.18
N PHE A 48 15.17 4.34 17.85
CA PHE A 48 16.00 3.15 18.10
C PHE A 48 15.25 2.06 18.87
N SER A 49 14.52 2.42 19.94
CA SER A 49 13.72 1.47 20.72
C SER A 49 12.60 0.81 19.90
N GLU A 50 12.01 1.57 18.98
CA GLU A 50 10.98 1.09 18.06
C GLU A 50 11.60 0.08 17.09
N PHE A 51 12.74 0.42 16.49
CA PHE A 51 13.48 -0.50 15.62
C PHE A 51 13.88 -1.79 16.33
N VAL A 52 14.35 -1.75 17.58
CA VAL A 52 14.74 -2.97 18.30
C VAL A 52 13.53 -3.89 18.47
N THR A 53 12.39 -3.33 18.88
CA THR A 53 11.15 -4.10 19.09
C THR A 53 10.63 -4.67 17.76
N THR A 54 10.51 -3.83 16.73
CA THR A 54 10.05 -4.24 15.40
C THR A 54 11.02 -5.21 14.74
N GLY A 55 12.33 -4.98 14.90
CA GLY A 55 13.40 -5.80 14.35
C GLY A 55 13.36 -7.23 14.89
N GLN A 56 13.10 -7.41 16.18
CA GLN A 56 12.89 -8.74 16.77
C GLN A 56 11.65 -9.44 16.19
N ALA A 57 10.61 -8.68 15.84
CA ALA A 57 9.42 -9.23 15.22
C ALA A 57 9.67 -9.66 13.77
N ILE A 58 10.37 -8.84 12.97
CA ILE A 58 10.48 -9.04 11.51
C ILE A 58 11.74 -9.78 11.04
N TYR A 59 12.85 -9.74 11.79
CA TYR A 59 14.10 -10.40 11.39
C TYR A 59 14.31 -11.70 12.14
N THR A 60 14.89 -12.67 11.45
CA THR A 60 15.42 -13.87 12.08
C THR A 60 16.63 -13.44 12.91
N LEU A 61 16.47 -13.45 14.25
CA LEU A 61 17.60 -13.27 15.16
C LEU A 61 18.55 -14.43 14.94
N ASP A 62 19.69 -14.15 14.31
CA ASP A 62 20.78 -15.09 14.31
C ASP A 62 21.23 -15.27 15.77
N SER A 63 21.53 -16.50 16.18
CA SER A 63 21.89 -16.83 17.58
C SER A 63 23.10 -16.05 18.12
N ASN A 64 23.84 -15.37 17.24
CA ASN A 64 24.99 -14.51 17.54
C ASN A 64 24.66 -13.02 17.70
N VAL A 65 23.39 -12.61 17.63
CA VAL A 65 22.99 -11.22 17.90
C VAL A 65 23.03 -11.00 19.42
N SER A 66 24.23 -10.70 19.93
CA SER A 66 24.40 -10.22 21.31
C SER A 66 23.49 -9.00 21.53
N HIS A 67 23.00 -8.84 22.76
CA HIS A 67 22.04 -7.80 23.15
C HIS A 67 22.51 -6.34 22.94
N GLU A 68 23.71 -6.14 22.43
CA GLU A 68 24.26 -4.83 22.06
C GLU A 68 24.21 -4.68 20.53
N MET A 69 23.13 -4.05 20.05
CA MET A 69 23.07 -3.57 18.67
C MET A 69 23.78 -2.22 18.59
N ASP A 70 25.00 -2.22 18.05
CA ASP A 70 25.66 -0.98 17.65
C ASP A 70 24.91 -0.38 16.44
N SER A 71 24.58 0.91 16.52
CA SER A 71 23.85 1.60 15.46
C SER A 71 24.66 1.81 14.19
N SER A 72 25.98 1.78 14.30
CA SER A 72 26.93 1.97 13.19
C SER A 72 27.32 0.67 12.50
N GLU A 73 27.08 -0.48 13.13
CA GLU A 73 27.52 -1.76 12.61
C GLU A 73 26.64 -2.21 11.44
N VAL A 74 27.30 -2.55 10.33
CA VAL A 74 26.64 -3.06 9.14
C VAL A 74 26.44 -4.56 9.28
N ARG A 75 25.18 -5.00 9.27
CA ARG A 75 24.82 -6.42 9.39
C ARG A 75 23.97 -6.88 8.21
N ASN A 76 23.96 -8.17 7.96
CA ASN A 76 23.05 -8.80 7.00
C ASN A 76 21.74 -9.17 7.72
N TRP A 77 20.64 -8.56 7.29
CA TRP A 77 19.35 -8.71 7.93
C TRP A 77 18.48 -9.68 7.13
N ASN A 78 18.21 -10.85 7.71
CA ASN A 78 17.32 -11.84 7.13
C ASN A 78 15.90 -11.66 7.66
N LEU A 79 14.96 -11.34 6.77
CA LEU A 79 13.55 -11.24 7.11
C LEU A 79 12.96 -12.62 7.42
N LYS A 80 12.07 -12.66 8.41
CA LYS A 80 11.23 -13.83 8.65
C LYS A 80 10.24 -14.02 7.49
N PRO A 81 9.91 -15.27 7.14
CA PRO A 81 8.91 -15.55 6.11
C PRO A 81 7.55 -14.90 6.44
N ASP A 82 7.14 -14.91 7.70
CA ASP A 82 5.86 -14.31 8.14
C ASP A 82 5.78 -12.81 7.85
N ALA A 83 6.86 -12.06 8.11
CA ALA A 83 6.93 -10.64 7.83
C ALA A 83 6.91 -10.35 6.33
N LEU A 84 7.58 -11.20 5.53
CA LEU A 84 7.58 -11.11 4.07
C LEU A 84 6.18 -11.36 3.50
N PHE A 85 5.49 -12.41 3.95
CA PHE A 85 4.13 -12.72 3.51
C PHE A 85 3.13 -11.63 3.92
N GLY A 86 3.25 -11.09 5.14
CA GLY A 86 2.43 -9.95 5.57
C GLY A 86 2.60 -8.73 4.66
N TYR A 87 3.83 -8.41 4.27
CA TYR A 87 4.13 -7.33 3.34
C TYR A 87 3.58 -7.59 1.93
N MET A 88 3.75 -8.81 1.40
CA MET A 88 3.20 -9.18 0.09
C MET A 88 1.68 -9.10 0.06
N GLY A 89 1.00 -9.60 1.10
CA GLY A 89 -0.46 -9.52 1.20
C GLY A 89 -0.98 -8.09 1.23
N LEU A 90 -0.24 -7.17 1.88
CA LEU A 90 -0.61 -5.75 1.89
C LEU A 90 -0.46 -5.11 0.50
N ILE A 91 0.64 -5.38 -0.21
CA ILE A 91 0.82 -4.94 -1.60
C ILE A 91 -0.31 -5.46 -2.48
N GLU A 92 -0.63 -6.74 -2.38
CA GLU A 92 -1.69 -7.37 -3.18
C GLU A 92 -3.06 -6.75 -2.89
N PHE A 93 -3.34 -6.43 -1.63
CA PHE A 93 -4.54 -5.70 -1.24
C PHE A 93 -4.58 -4.30 -1.87
N GLU A 94 -3.51 -3.52 -1.79
CA GLU A 94 -3.44 -2.19 -2.41
C GLU A 94 -3.65 -2.24 -3.92
N HIS A 95 -3.03 -3.22 -4.60
CA HIS A 95 -3.24 -3.47 -6.01
C HIS A 95 -4.68 -3.85 -6.32
N SER A 96 -5.30 -4.69 -5.51
CA SER A 96 -6.69 -5.11 -5.66
C SER A 96 -7.66 -3.94 -5.50
N VAL A 97 -7.43 -3.07 -4.50
CA VAL A 97 -8.23 -1.85 -4.30
C VAL A 97 -8.08 -0.90 -5.48
N LYS A 98 -6.86 -0.70 -5.97
CA LYS A 98 -6.60 0.15 -7.14
C LYS A 98 -7.28 -0.40 -8.40
N SER A 99 -7.20 -1.71 -8.62
CA SER A 99 -7.85 -2.39 -9.73
C SER A 99 -9.37 -2.29 -9.65
N ALA A 100 -9.95 -2.52 -8.46
CA ALA A 100 -11.38 -2.38 -8.22
C ALA A 100 -11.87 -0.94 -8.50
N GLN A 101 -11.09 0.07 -8.11
CA GLN A 101 -11.43 1.47 -8.40
C GLN A 101 -11.39 1.77 -9.91
N GLN A 102 -10.41 1.22 -10.64
CA GLN A 102 -10.35 1.35 -12.10
C GLN A 102 -11.53 0.65 -12.77
N ALA A 103 -11.85 -0.58 -12.34
CA ALA A 103 -12.99 -1.34 -12.85
C ALA A 103 -14.31 -0.59 -12.61
N LYS A 104 -14.48 0.04 -11.44
CA LYS A 104 -15.63 0.89 -11.14
C LYS A 104 -15.74 2.06 -12.11
N ASN A 105 -14.64 2.75 -12.39
CA ASN A 105 -14.63 3.86 -13.33
C ASN A 105 -15.01 3.40 -14.76
N ILE A 106 -14.44 2.27 -15.21
CA ILE A 106 -14.78 1.68 -16.51
C ILE A 106 -16.26 1.29 -16.56
N ALA A 107 -16.79 0.69 -15.48
CA ALA A 107 -18.20 0.33 -15.37
C ALA A 107 -19.10 1.57 -15.50
N ILE A 108 -18.78 2.66 -14.81
CA ILE A 108 -19.51 3.93 -14.92
C ILE A 108 -19.53 4.41 -16.38
N TRP A 109 -18.37 4.47 -17.05
CA TRP A 109 -18.30 4.88 -18.46
C TRP A 109 -19.09 3.96 -19.40
N SER A 110 -19.06 2.65 -19.16
CA SER A 110 -19.79 1.67 -19.98
C SER A 110 -21.31 1.81 -19.83
N ILE A 111 -21.81 2.18 -18.64
CA ILE A 111 -23.23 2.48 -18.41
C ILE A 111 -23.63 3.74 -19.18
N PHE A 112 -22.81 4.80 -19.15
CA PHE A 112 -23.07 6.02 -19.91
C PHE A 112 -23.11 5.78 -21.42
N ILE A 113 -22.12 5.05 -21.97
CA ILE A 113 -22.08 4.74 -23.40
C ILE A 113 -23.27 3.88 -23.82
N SER A 114 -23.61 2.86 -23.02
CA SER A 114 -24.77 2.00 -23.30
C SER A 114 -26.08 2.78 -23.26
N GLY A 115 -26.23 3.72 -22.31
CA GLY A 115 -27.39 4.61 -22.24
C GLY A 115 -27.53 5.50 -23.48
N ILE A 116 -26.43 6.12 -23.93
CA ILE A 116 -26.44 6.95 -25.14
C ILE A 116 -26.78 6.13 -26.38
N LEU A 117 -26.18 4.93 -26.53
CA LEU A 117 -26.45 4.04 -27.66
C LEU A 117 -27.91 3.57 -27.69
N ALA A 118 -28.48 3.22 -26.53
CA ALA A 118 -29.88 2.79 -26.43
C ALA A 118 -30.86 3.91 -26.81
N VAL A 119 -30.59 5.15 -26.39
CA VAL A 119 -31.41 6.31 -26.79
C VAL A 119 -31.24 6.60 -28.30
N GLY A 120 -30.00 6.53 -28.81
CA GLY A 120 -29.71 6.69 -30.23
C GLY A 120 -30.41 5.65 -31.11
N SER A 121 -30.41 4.37 -30.71
CA SER A 121 -31.08 3.31 -31.47
C SER A 121 -32.60 3.46 -31.50
N LEU A 122 -33.21 3.95 -30.42
CA LEU A 122 -34.64 4.23 -30.38
C LEU A 122 -35.00 5.41 -31.30
N GLY A 123 -34.16 6.45 -31.33
CA GLY A 123 -34.34 7.61 -32.20
C GLY A 123 -34.25 7.28 -33.69
N THR A 124 -33.25 6.49 -34.10
CA THR A 124 -33.11 6.04 -35.50
C THR A 124 -34.24 5.09 -35.91
N SER A 125 -34.68 4.21 -35.01
CA SER A 125 -35.81 3.32 -35.26
C SER A 125 -37.11 4.09 -35.49
N LEU A 126 -37.41 5.09 -34.63
CA LEU A 126 -38.60 5.94 -34.79
C LEU A 126 -38.53 6.77 -36.08
N TYR A 127 -37.36 7.34 -36.41
CA TYR A 127 -37.19 8.10 -37.65
C TYR A 127 -37.47 7.25 -38.89
N SER A 128 -37.01 5.99 -38.90
CA SER A 128 -37.25 5.07 -40.02
C SER A 128 -38.72 4.65 -40.21
N ILE A 129 -39.53 4.70 -39.15
CA ILE A 129 -40.97 4.35 -39.20
C ILE A 129 -41.81 5.52 -39.71
N PHE A 130 -41.42 6.77 -39.43
CA PHE A 130 -42.21 7.94 -39.81
C PHE A 130 -41.83 8.55 -41.18
N PHE A 131 -40.62 8.30 -41.68
CA PHE A 131 -40.11 8.91 -42.91
C PHE A 131 -39.87 7.92 -44.07
N ASN A 132 -40.31 6.67 -43.94
CA ASN A 132 -40.30 5.65 -44.98
C ASN A 132 -41.72 5.12 -45.21
#